data_AF-A0A317CF83-F1
#
_entry.id   AF-A0A317CF83-F1
#
_cell.length_a   1.000
_cell.length_b   1.000
_cell.length_c   1.000
_cell.angle_alpha   90.00
_cell.angle_beta   90.00
_cell.angle_gamma   90.00
#
_symmetry.space_group_name_H-M   'P 1'
#
loop_
_entity.id
_entity.type
_entity.pdbx_description
1 polymer ?
#
loop_
_entity_poly.entity_id
_entity_poly.type
_entity_poly.pdbx_seq_one_letter_code
_entity_poly.pdbx_strand_id
1 'polypeptide(L)'
;MLSISRYLITRLLYIVLLFSLTCVQLGHTASSSEVAANEEKSNNMQQDLETNIDKVESILDTLKTLRTELVSGKETDNELRTQIIALDEVVQAIDTKLIEASSELSKSTAVISTSVNEIRELEKELVSFSRGVRANVAELDGQKTLIEDNSVRLYEILIQVRKLEENITTQHNADSGKDDKQAISDAINLDLNQLWLLLSTVLIYLVPLAFILSNTKNTPTLTDGVEQHQGVILMCLCAFLGYFIIGFGVMYGETVGGWAGFPSHLIGELSDSGNPDSNLRFSSFLLHKAGFAMLGVLIIYMAIGRQLSSISHIFLALLLSTLIIPVYGHWVSSGDYTQNNLGWLQSLGFIDSTGMTTINIIAGWFSLVFAWKVKTPRADRKKTQDKVHEPIYSSSAVLLLWIGWWGFTAGTLSLNDQQIPSIILKLGLAASASGLTAFLYYALFNKDNNSIASGLCGFVGGLVAITASAQLVTFVEAAVIGVIAGLLQNIAYQVLRKKLLRYDWQVPAAYLVSIHGVVGIWGAICLAIFGTEGSFMPPSTTQLGIQVQGAGIAVLYSVCAAHLVLLIIRPPKQAKQEKTKLTKASTAS
;
A
#
# COMPACT_ATOMS: atom_id res chain seq x y z
N MET A 1 13.70 -8.68 -34.63
CA MET A 1 12.65 -8.20 -33.69
C MET A 1 13.02 -8.36 -32.21
N LEU A 2 13.68 -9.45 -31.79
CA LEU A 2 14.11 -9.66 -30.38
C LEU A 2 15.15 -8.65 -29.86
N SER A 3 16.00 -8.07 -30.72
CA SER A 3 16.96 -7.01 -30.32
C SER A 3 16.27 -5.67 -29.97
N ILE A 4 15.17 -5.34 -30.64
CA ILE A 4 14.39 -4.11 -30.41
C ILE A 4 13.60 -4.21 -29.09
N SER A 5 13.07 -5.39 -28.76
CA SER A 5 12.42 -5.68 -27.48
C SER A 5 13.39 -5.61 -26.29
N ARG A 6 14.62 -6.09 -26.47
CA ARG A 6 15.68 -6.08 -25.44
C ARG A 6 16.17 -4.67 -25.11
N TYR A 7 16.26 -3.81 -26.12
CA TYR A 7 16.64 -2.40 -25.94
C TYR A 7 15.53 -1.57 -25.27
N LEU A 8 14.26 -1.84 -25.60
CA LEU A 8 13.11 -1.13 -25.01
C LEU A 8 12.90 -1.46 -23.53
N ILE A 9 13.04 -2.72 -23.11
CA ILE A 9 12.80 -3.13 -21.71
C ILE A 9 13.85 -2.55 -20.77
N THR A 10 15.13 -2.58 -21.17
CA THR A 10 16.23 -2.02 -20.38
C THR A 10 16.15 -0.48 -20.32
N ARG A 11 15.74 0.19 -21.40
CA ARG A 11 15.46 1.64 -21.37
C ARG A 11 14.22 1.99 -20.56
N LEU A 12 13.19 1.14 -20.51
CA LEU A 12 12.00 1.39 -19.69
C LEU A 12 12.36 1.35 -18.20
N LEU A 13 13.12 0.35 -17.76
CA LEU A 13 13.64 0.23 -16.39
C LEU A 13 14.55 1.41 -16.02
N TYR A 14 15.38 1.86 -16.95
CA TYR A 14 16.27 3.01 -16.77
C TYR A 14 15.51 4.35 -16.71
N ILE A 15 14.46 4.53 -17.50
CA ILE A 15 13.58 5.71 -17.47
C ILE A 15 12.78 5.74 -16.16
N VAL A 16 12.30 4.59 -15.67
CA VAL A 16 11.59 4.49 -14.37
C VAL A 16 12.53 4.86 -13.21
N LEU A 17 13.78 4.42 -13.24
CA LEU A 17 14.81 4.78 -12.26
C LEU A 17 15.18 6.27 -12.33
N LEU A 18 15.41 6.83 -13.53
CA LEU A 18 15.68 8.26 -13.70
C LEU A 18 14.50 9.14 -13.28
N PHE A 19 13.26 8.73 -13.58
CA PHE A 19 12.06 9.47 -13.17
C PHE A 19 11.90 9.46 -11.64
N SER A 20 12.24 8.35 -10.98
CA SER A 20 12.26 8.27 -9.51
C SER A 20 13.34 9.14 -8.87
N LEU A 21 14.54 9.27 -9.48
CA LEU A 21 15.58 10.18 -9.01
C LEU A 21 15.25 11.66 -9.27
N THR A 22 14.63 11.97 -10.41
CA THR A 22 14.26 13.36 -10.76
C THR A 22 13.10 13.86 -9.88
N CYS A 23 12.17 12.99 -9.50
CA CYS A 23 11.09 13.32 -8.56
C CYS A 23 11.60 13.59 -7.13
N VAL A 24 12.70 12.95 -6.71
CA VAL A 24 13.35 13.23 -5.42
C VAL A 24 14.07 14.59 -5.41
N GLN A 25 14.53 15.08 -6.57
CA GLN A 25 15.19 16.39 -6.70
C GLN A 25 14.23 17.58 -6.86
N LEU A 26 12.95 17.34 -7.19
CA LEU A 26 11.95 18.40 -7.43
C LEU A 26 11.06 18.72 -6.20
N GLY A 27 11.31 18.12 -5.03
CA GLY A 27 10.53 18.31 -3.81
C GLY A 27 10.82 19.58 -2.99
N HIS A 28 11.73 20.46 -3.44
CA HIS A 28 12.04 21.73 -2.77
C HIS A 28 11.38 22.93 -3.46
N THR A 29 10.07 23.03 -3.36
CA THR A 29 9.37 24.32 -3.50
C THR A 29 8.41 24.47 -2.32
N ALA A 30 8.91 25.11 -1.26
CA ALA A 30 8.08 25.54 -0.13
C ALA A 30 6.92 26.41 -0.65
N SER A 31 5.73 26.22 -0.09
CA SER A 31 4.50 26.83 -0.59
C SER A 31 4.59 28.36 -0.51
N SER A 32 4.20 29.02 -1.60
CA SER A 32 4.16 30.48 -1.73
C SER A 32 3.23 31.18 -0.72
N SER A 33 2.37 30.44 -0.02
CA SER A 33 1.37 30.99 0.90
C SER A 33 1.93 31.35 2.29
N GLU A 34 2.90 30.59 2.80
CA GLU A 34 3.56 30.90 4.07
C GLU A 34 4.58 32.04 3.93
N VAL A 35 5.21 32.15 2.76
CA VAL A 35 6.10 33.27 2.43
C VAL A 35 5.31 34.58 2.37
N ALA A 36 4.14 34.58 1.71
CA ALA A 36 3.27 35.76 1.61
C ALA A 36 2.74 36.23 2.98
N ALA A 37 2.37 35.31 3.87
CA ALA A 37 1.89 35.65 5.22
C ALA A 37 2.99 36.25 6.11
N ASN A 38 4.24 35.81 5.94
CA ASN A 38 5.39 36.36 6.65
C ASN A 38 5.83 37.73 6.08
N GLU A 39 5.73 37.94 4.76
CA GLU A 39 5.96 39.25 4.14
C GLU A 39 4.92 40.29 4.60
N GLU A 40 3.64 39.93 4.66
CA GLU A 40 2.58 40.81 5.14
C GLU A 40 2.79 41.23 6.61
N LYS A 41 3.22 40.29 7.44
CA LYS A 41 3.55 40.57 8.85
C LYS A 41 4.78 41.46 9.01
N SER A 42 5.79 41.30 8.16
CA SER A 42 6.97 42.17 8.11
C SER A 42 6.63 43.59 7.66
N ASN A 43 5.78 43.72 6.63
CA ASN A 43 5.34 45.02 6.12
C ASN A 43 4.51 45.80 7.14
N ASN A 44 3.60 45.14 7.87
CA ASN A 44 2.84 45.78 8.93
C ASN A 44 3.74 46.31 10.06
N MET A 45 4.76 45.53 10.45
CA MET A 45 5.71 45.95 11.49
C MET A 45 6.59 47.14 11.05
N GLN A 46 6.92 47.22 9.77
CA GLN A 46 7.67 48.33 9.20
C GLN A 46 6.82 49.62 9.13
N GLN A 47 5.53 49.48 8.79
CA GLN A 47 4.58 50.60 8.76
C GLN A 47 4.28 51.18 10.15
N ASP A 48 4.19 50.32 11.17
CA ASP A 48 4.04 50.75 12.57
C ASP A 48 5.28 51.52 13.06
N LEU A 49 6.48 51.13 12.61
CA LEU A 49 7.73 51.80 12.94
C LEU A 49 7.82 53.20 12.32
N GLU A 50 7.47 53.35 11.03
CA GLU A 50 7.41 54.65 10.34
C GLU A 50 6.40 55.60 11.02
N THR A 51 5.21 55.09 11.35
CA THR A 51 4.17 55.88 12.05
C THR A 51 4.63 56.38 13.43
N ASN A 52 5.48 55.61 14.12
CA ASN A 52 6.02 56.02 15.41
C ASN A 52 7.16 57.03 15.27
N ILE A 53 7.96 56.96 14.21
CA ILE A 53 8.99 57.97 13.88
C ILE A 53 8.33 59.32 13.57
N ASP A 54 7.27 59.35 12.77
CA ASP A 54 6.54 60.59 12.43
C ASP A 54 5.95 61.28 13.67
N LYS A 55 5.44 60.50 14.63
CA LYS A 55 4.95 61.04 15.92
C LYS A 55 6.05 61.68 16.75
N VAL A 56 7.26 61.10 16.75
CA VAL A 56 8.42 61.65 17.45
C VAL A 56 8.87 62.97 16.79
N GLU A 57 8.87 63.06 15.47
CA GLU A 57 9.20 64.30 14.75
C GLU A 57 8.20 65.42 15.03
N SER A 58 6.90 65.13 15.05
CA SER A 58 5.84 66.11 15.39
C SER A 58 6.00 66.69 16.80
N ILE A 59 6.36 65.85 17.76
CA ILE A 59 6.60 66.29 19.14
C ILE A 59 7.86 67.16 19.23
N LEU A 60 8.91 66.79 18.50
CA LEU A 60 10.17 67.55 18.45
C LEU A 60 9.96 68.95 17.83
N ASP A 61 9.03 69.08 16.88
CA ASP A 61 8.64 70.37 16.30
C ASP A 61 7.83 71.22 17.29
N THR A 62 6.93 70.61 18.05
CA THR A 62 6.17 71.27 19.13
C THR A 62 7.11 71.84 20.21
N LEU A 63 8.15 71.08 20.59
CA LEU A 63 9.19 71.53 21.52
C LEU A 63 10.02 72.70 20.97
N LYS A 64 10.30 72.72 19.65
CA LYS A 64 10.97 73.86 19.00
C LYS A 64 10.09 75.10 19.03
N THR A 65 8.79 74.99 18.73
CA THR A 65 7.86 76.12 18.77
C THR A 65 7.75 76.70 20.18
N LEU A 66 7.56 75.84 21.19
CA LEU A 66 7.55 76.25 22.61
C LEU A 66 8.85 76.95 23.03
N ARG A 67 10.02 76.44 22.60
CA ARG A 67 11.32 77.09 22.83
C ARG A 67 11.40 78.48 22.19
N THR A 68 10.81 78.64 21.01
CA THR A 68 10.85 79.90 20.25
C THR A 68 9.94 80.95 20.88
N GLU A 69 8.76 80.53 21.37
CA GLU A 69 7.83 81.37 22.12
C GLU A 69 8.43 81.83 23.46
N LEU A 70 9.12 80.93 24.18
CA LEU A 70 9.81 81.24 25.44
C LEU A 70 10.94 82.28 25.28
N VAL A 71 11.60 82.29 24.12
CA VAL A 71 12.67 83.25 23.78
C VAL A 71 12.12 84.61 23.32
N SER A 72 10.86 84.68 22.89
CA SER A 72 10.25 85.89 22.30
C SER A 72 9.64 86.89 23.32
N GLY A 73 9.46 86.48 24.57
CA GLY A 73 9.25 87.33 25.76
C GLY A 73 8.22 88.48 25.66
N LYS A 74 6.99 88.23 26.15
CA LYS A 74 6.17 89.25 26.84
C LYS A 74 5.05 88.63 27.71
N GLU A 75 5.23 88.83 29.03
CA GLU A 75 4.26 88.89 30.15
C GLU A 75 3.84 87.67 31.01
N THR A 76 3.95 87.93 32.31
CA THR A 76 3.38 87.32 33.54
C THR A 76 3.79 85.90 33.97
N ASP A 77 4.34 85.83 35.18
CA ASP A 77 4.88 84.68 35.92
C ASP A 77 3.93 83.45 36.00
N ASN A 78 2.64 83.64 35.70
CA ASN A 78 1.61 82.60 35.73
C ASN A 78 1.43 81.87 34.38
N GLU A 79 1.57 82.58 33.26
CA GLU A 79 1.42 82.00 31.91
C GLU A 79 2.65 81.16 31.56
N LEU A 80 3.85 81.64 31.94
CA LEU A 80 5.11 80.91 31.82
C LEU A 80 5.13 79.64 32.70
N ARG A 81 4.58 79.70 33.93
CA ARG A 81 4.38 78.51 34.78
C ARG A 81 3.46 77.48 34.14
N THR A 82 2.38 77.93 33.51
CA THR A 82 1.41 77.05 32.85
C THR A 82 2.05 76.37 31.62
N GLN A 83 2.86 77.10 30.86
CA GLN A 83 3.62 76.54 29.74
C GLN A 83 4.70 75.55 30.20
N ILE A 84 5.39 75.81 31.33
CA ILE A 84 6.37 74.88 31.90
C ILE A 84 5.69 73.58 32.38
N ILE A 85 4.51 73.67 33.00
CA ILE A 85 3.75 72.49 33.42
C ILE A 85 3.27 71.69 32.20
N ALA A 86 2.75 72.35 31.16
CA ALA A 86 2.36 71.69 29.91
C ALA A 86 3.56 71.03 29.21
N LEU A 87 4.74 71.66 29.26
CA LEU A 87 5.97 71.09 28.73
C LEU A 87 6.42 69.86 29.52
N ASP A 88 6.32 69.88 30.85
CA ASP A 88 6.66 68.75 31.72
C ASP A 88 5.72 67.56 31.46
N GLU A 89 4.41 67.80 31.28
CA GLU A 89 3.44 66.77 30.90
C GLU A 89 3.75 66.15 29.54
N VAL A 90 4.12 66.96 28.55
CA VAL A 90 4.53 66.47 27.22
C VAL A 90 5.83 65.66 27.31
N VAL A 91 6.82 66.12 28.09
CA VAL A 91 8.08 65.39 28.29
C VAL A 91 7.86 64.06 29.02
N GLN A 92 7.01 64.01 30.04
CA GLN A 92 6.65 62.76 30.71
C GLN A 92 5.90 61.78 29.79
N ALA A 93 5.03 62.30 28.92
CA ALA A 93 4.34 61.48 27.92
C ALA A 93 5.30 60.89 26.87
N ILE A 94 6.32 61.66 26.46
CA ILE A 94 7.39 61.16 25.58
C ILE A 94 8.20 60.08 26.28
N ASP A 95 8.65 60.33 27.51
CA ASP A 95 9.51 59.40 28.25
C ASP A 95 8.81 58.05 28.46
N THR A 96 7.52 58.09 28.81
CA THR A 96 6.68 56.89 28.94
C THR A 96 6.61 56.10 27.63
N LYS A 97 6.36 56.77 26.50
CA LYS A 97 6.30 56.09 25.19
C LYS A 97 7.64 55.56 24.71
N LEU A 98 8.74 56.24 25.06
CA LEU A 98 10.08 55.83 24.69
C LEU A 98 10.49 54.56 25.47
N ILE A 99 10.10 54.48 26.75
CA ILE A 99 10.24 53.28 27.58
C ILE A 99 9.42 52.12 26.99
N GLU A 100 8.17 52.35 26.62
CA GLU A 100 7.31 51.33 25.98
C GLU A 100 7.93 50.81 24.67
N ALA A 101 8.35 51.71 23.78
CA ALA A 101 9.00 51.34 22.52
C ALA A 101 10.31 50.57 22.72
N SER A 102 11.12 50.96 23.71
CA SER A 102 12.36 50.24 24.05
C SER A 102 12.08 48.82 24.57
N SER A 103 10.99 48.64 25.31
CA SER A 103 10.54 47.35 25.82
C SER A 103 10.06 46.43 24.71
N GLU A 104 9.28 46.95 23.75
CA GLU A 104 8.83 46.19 22.59
C GLU A 104 9.98 45.79 21.67
N LEU A 105 10.94 46.69 21.42
CA LEU A 105 12.14 46.39 20.64
C LEU A 105 12.99 45.28 21.28
N SER A 106 13.11 45.29 22.61
CA SER A 106 13.79 44.24 23.37
C SER A 106 13.09 42.88 23.20
N LYS A 107 11.75 42.85 23.27
CA LYS A 107 10.95 41.63 23.04
C LYS A 107 11.12 41.10 21.61
N SER A 108 11.05 41.97 20.61
CA SER A 108 11.27 41.59 19.20
C SER A 108 12.68 41.04 18.97
N THR A 109 13.70 41.63 19.59
CA THR A 109 15.08 41.15 19.53
C THR A 109 15.21 39.73 20.12
N ALA A 110 14.53 39.44 21.24
CA ALA A 110 14.53 38.12 21.84
C ALA A 110 13.83 37.05 20.96
N VAL A 111 12.71 37.42 20.31
CA VAL A 111 12.01 36.55 19.35
C VAL A 111 12.88 36.24 18.13
N ILE A 112 13.56 37.27 17.58
CA ILE A 112 14.50 37.10 16.46
C ILE A 112 15.65 36.19 16.87
N SER A 113 16.25 36.38 18.05
CA SER A 113 17.33 35.51 18.53
C SER A 113 16.89 34.05 18.68
N THR A 114 15.65 33.82 19.11
CA THR A 114 15.09 32.46 19.23
C THR A 114 14.90 31.83 17.85
N SER A 115 14.30 32.59 16.92
CA SER A 115 14.07 32.15 15.53
C SER A 115 15.38 31.84 14.80
N VAL A 116 16.43 32.65 15.01
CA VAL A 116 17.77 32.39 14.44
C VAL A 116 18.39 31.10 14.97
N ASN A 117 18.16 30.76 16.24
CA ASN A 117 18.62 29.50 16.80
C ASN A 117 17.85 28.30 16.24
N GLU A 118 16.53 28.42 16.07
CA GLU A 118 15.70 27.39 15.42
C GLU A 118 16.13 27.15 13.96
N ILE A 119 16.42 28.22 13.21
CA ILE A 119 16.94 28.13 11.84
C ILE A 119 18.30 27.41 11.81
N ARG A 120 19.19 27.68 12.76
CA ARG A 120 20.49 26.99 12.85
C ARG A 120 20.34 25.49 13.18
N GLU A 121 19.37 25.11 14.01
CA GLU A 121 19.10 23.70 14.26
C GLU A 121 18.51 23.01 13.01
N LEU A 122 17.57 23.66 12.32
CA LEU A 122 17.06 23.18 11.03
C LEU A 122 18.16 23.01 9.98
N GLU A 123 19.12 23.94 9.92
CA GLU A 123 20.28 23.85 9.02
C GLU A 123 21.13 22.60 9.34
N LYS A 124 21.38 22.32 10.62
CA LYS A 124 22.12 21.11 11.04
C LYS A 124 21.36 19.84 10.67
N GLU A 125 20.05 19.80 10.89
CA GLU A 125 19.20 18.67 10.50
C GLU A 125 19.22 18.45 8.99
N LEU A 126 19.13 19.52 8.19
CA LEU A 126 19.17 19.45 6.73
C LEU A 126 20.52 18.93 6.22
N VAL A 127 21.63 19.38 6.83
CA VAL A 127 22.99 18.89 6.50
C VAL A 127 23.13 17.41 6.84
N SER A 128 22.60 16.97 8.00
CA SER A 128 22.58 15.57 8.41
C SER A 128 21.75 14.72 7.45
N PHE A 129 20.54 15.16 7.11
CA PHE A 129 19.66 14.53 6.14
C PHE A 129 20.32 14.40 4.77
N SER A 130 20.92 15.47 4.25
CA SER A 130 21.66 15.48 2.99
C SER A 130 22.82 14.46 2.98
N ARG A 131 23.52 14.31 4.11
CA ARG A 131 24.56 13.29 4.26
C ARG A 131 23.98 11.88 4.25
N GLY A 132 22.85 11.65 4.92
CA GLY A 132 22.12 10.38 4.91
C GLY A 132 21.64 10.00 3.49
N VAL A 133 21.09 10.97 2.74
CA VAL A 133 20.69 10.75 1.35
C VAL A 133 21.88 10.36 0.48
N ARG A 134 23.03 11.04 0.61
CA ARG A 134 24.26 10.67 -0.14
C ARG A 134 24.77 9.26 0.20
N ALA A 135 24.71 8.86 1.46
CA ALA A 135 25.09 7.52 1.88
C ALA A 135 24.16 6.46 1.27
N ASN A 136 22.85 6.69 1.32
CA ASN A 136 21.86 5.79 0.71
C ASN A 136 22.02 5.69 -0.82
N VAL A 137 22.36 6.79 -1.50
CA VAL A 137 22.65 6.79 -2.94
C VAL A 137 23.89 5.94 -3.26
N ALA A 138 24.96 6.06 -2.46
CA ALA A 138 26.16 5.26 -2.64
C ALA A 138 25.90 3.76 -2.41
N GLU A 139 25.07 3.42 -1.41
CA GLU A 139 24.68 2.03 -1.15
C GLU A 139 23.80 1.45 -2.25
N LEU A 140 22.87 2.23 -2.79
CA LEU A 140 22.07 1.86 -3.96
C LEU A 140 22.94 1.61 -5.21
N ASP A 141 23.99 2.41 -5.42
CA ASP A 141 24.91 2.21 -6.55
C ASP A 141 25.74 0.92 -6.37
N GLY A 142 26.14 0.61 -5.13
CA GLY A 142 26.74 -0.67 -4.78
C GLY A 142 25.81 -1.86 -5.06
N GLN A 143 24.54 -1.77 -4.65
CA GLN A 143 23.53 -2.80 -4.93
C GLN A 143 23.25 -2.95 -6.43
N LYS A 144 23.21 -1.85 -7.18
CA LYS A 144 23.08 -1.86 -8.64
C LYS A 144 24.21 -2.63 -9.29
N THR A 145 25.46 -2.35 -8.89
CA THR A 145 26.65 -3.05 -9.42
C THR A 145 26.58 -4.55 -9.13
N LEU A 146 26.09 -4.93 -7.94
CA LEU A 146 25.91 -6.33 -7.55
C LEU A 146 24.81 -7.02 -8.39
N ILE A 147 23.71 -6.33 -8.69
CA ILE A 147 22.64 -6.83 -9.55
C ILE A 147 23.14 -7.01 -10.99
N GLU A 148 23.94 -6.05 -11.49
CA GLU A 148 24.57 -6.14 -12.81
C GLU A 148 25.50 -7.35 -12.89
N ASP A 149 26.38 -7.56 -11.90
CA ASP A 149 27.30 -8.72 -11.86
C ASP A 149 26.54 -10.06 -11.75
N ASN A 150 25.52 -10.13 -10.89
CA ASN A 150 24.65 -11.30 -10.79
C ASN A 150 23.89 -11.57 -12.10
N SER A 151 23.47 -10.53 -12.81
CA SER A 151 22.82 -10.68 -14.11
C SER A 151 23.78 -11.25 -15.15
N VAL A 152 25.03 -10.78 -15.19
CA VAL A 152 26.09 -11.31 -16.08
C VAL A 152 26.40 -12.76 -15.76
N ARG A 153 26.57 -13.12 -14.47
CA ARG A 153 26.75 -14.52 -14.06
C ARG A 153 25.58 -15.41 -14.46
N LEU A 154 24.34 -14.92 -14.32
CA LEU A 154 23.16 -15.66 -14.76
C LEU A 154 23.17 -15.88 -16.29
N TYR A 155 23.60 -14.89 -17.07
CA TYR A 155 23.80 -15.04 -18.52
C TYR A 155 24.88 -16.06 -18.85
N GLU A 156 26.00 -16.05 -18.13
CA GLU A 156 27.07 -17.03 -18.32
C GLU A 156 26.59 -18.45 -18.02
N ILE A 157 25.84 -18.64 -16.93
CA ILE A 157 25.20 -19.92 -16.59
C ILE A 157 24.24 -20.34 -17.71
N LEU A 158 23.37 -19.46 -18.21
CA LEU A 158 22.44 -19.78 -19.29
C LEU A 158 23.16 -20.15 -20.59
N ILE A 159 24.27 -19.48 -20.91
CA ILE A 159 25.11 -19.83 -22.07
C ILE A 159 25.79 -21.18 -21.86
N GLN A 160 26.26 -21.47 -20.65
CA GLN A 160 26.86 -22.76 -20.30
C GLN A 160 25.82 -23.88 -20.38
N VAL A 161 24.61 -23.68 -19.84
CA VAL A 161 23.48 -24.62 -19.92
C VAL A 161 23.13 -24.90 -21.39
N ARG A 162 23.00 -23.86 -22.22
CA ARG A 162 22.74 -24.03 -23.66
C ARG A 162 23.87 -24.76 -24.37
N LYS A 163 25.14 -24.47 -24.04
CA LYS A 163 26.27 -25.21 -24.60
C LYS A 163 26.28 -26.66 -24.12
N LEU A 164 25.88 -26.92 -22.87
CA LEU A 164 25.71 -28.27 -22.35
C LEU A 164 24.63 -29.00 -23.14
N GLU A 165 23.49 -28.35 -23.38
CA GLU A 165 22.38 -28.87 -24.19
C GLU A 165 22.81 -29.15 -25.64
N GLU A 166 23.50 -28.21 -26.30
CA GLU A 166 24.07 -28.38 -27.65
C GLU A 166 25.11 -29.52 -27.68
N ASN A 167 25.98 -29.63 -26.67
CA ASN A 167 27.00 -30.68 -26.55
C ASN A 167 26.41 -32.06 -26.26
N ILE A 168 25.38 -32.15 -25.42
CA ILE A 168 24.61 -33.37 -25.18
C ILE A 168 23.93 -33.79 -26.48
N THR A 169 23.34 -32.84 -27.21
CA THR A 169 22.68 -33.11 -28.50
C THR A 169 23.67 -33.59 -29.58
N THR A 170 24.92 -33.09 -29.57
CA THR A 170 25.96 -33.46 -30.55
C THR A 170 26.75 -34.72 -30.18
N GLN A 171 27.14 -34.93 -28.93
CA GLN A 171 27.81 -36.17 -28.48
C GLN A 171 26.90 -37.39 -28.58
N HIS A 172 25.58 -37.22 -28.42
CA HIS A 172 24.65 -38.34 -28.33
C HIS A 172 23.94 -38.67 -29.65
N ASN A 173 24.27 -37.99 -30.75
CA ASN A 173 23.95 -38.48 -32.10
C ASN A 173 24.90 -39.60 -32.57
N ALA A 174 25.91 -39.95 -31.77
CA ALA A 174 26.86 -41.03 -32.06
C ALA A 174 26.63 -42.32 -31.25
N ASP A 175 25.88 -42.32 -30.14
CA ASP A 175 25.60 -43.53 -29.36
C ASP A 175 24.47 -43.30 -28.33
N SER A 176 23.23 -43.69 -28.66
CA SER A 176 22.14 -44.17 -27.76
C SER A 176 20.72 -44.06 -28.37
N GLY A 177 19.80 -44.86 -27.85
CA GLY A 177 18.42 -45.01 -28.35
C GLY A 177 17.49 -43.83 -28.04
N LYS A 178 16.32 -43.82 -28.69
CA LYS A 178 15.25 -42.81 -28.52
C LYS A 178 14.83 -42.58 -27.06
N ASP A 179 15.00 -43.57 -26.19
CA ASP A 179 14.57 -43.52 -24.78
C ASP A 179 15.45 -42.58 -23.92
N ASP A 180 16.76 -42.47 -24.22
CA ASP A 180 17.67 -41.58 -23.46
C ASP A 180 17.44 -40.09 -23.81
N LYS A 181 17.05 -39.80 -25.06
CA LYS A 181 16.70 -38.43 -25.48
C LYS A 181 15.42 -37.93 -24.81
N GLN A 182 14.44 -38.80 -24.65
CA GLN A 182 13.20 -38.46 -23.96
C GLN A 182 13.47 -38.22 -22.46
N ALA A 183 14.26 -39.10 -21.82
CA ALA A 183 14.62 -38.96 -20.41
C ALA A 183 15.38 -37.66 -20.10
N ILE A 184 16.34 -37.27 -20.95
CA ILE A 184 17.07 -36.00 -20.78
C ILE A 184 16.14 -34.79 -20.99
N SER A 185 15.28 -34.83 -22.00
CA SER A 185 14.32 -33.74 -22.24
C SER A 185 13.35 -33.59 -21.07
N ASP A 186 12.88 -34.70 -20.51
CA ASP A 186 11.98 -34.70 -19.34
C ASP A 186 12.67 -34.13 -18.09
N ALA A 187 13.95 -34.45 -17.87
CA ALA A 187 14.75 -33.89 -16.78
C ALA A 187 14.96 -32.37 -16.94
N ILE A 188 15.33 -31.89 -18.12
CA ILE A 188 15.49 -30.45 -18.41
C ILE A 188 14.15 -29.72 -18.19
N ASN A 189 13.05 -30.28 -18.68
CA ASN A 189 11.73 -29.69 -18.53
C ASN A 189 11.31 -29.60 -17.05
N LEU A 190 11.64 -30.61 -16.24
CA LEU A 190 11.40 -30.61 -14.81
C LEU A 190 12.16 -29.46 -14.12
N ASP A 191 13.45 -29.32 -14.37
CA ASP A 191 14.29 -28.26 -13.78
C ASP A 191 13.80 -26.86 -14.19
N LEU A 192 13.43 -26.68 -15.46
CA LEU A 192 12.90 -25.42 -15.97
C LEU A 192 11.54 -25.06 -15.35
N ASN A 193 10.66 -26.05 -15.17
CA ASN A 193 9.37 -25.86 -14.48
C ASN A 193 9.58 -25.43 -13.02
N GLN A 194 10.56 -26.04 -12.34
CA GLN A 194 10.91 -25.66 -10.97
C GLN A 194 11.48 -24.25 -10.90
N LEU A 195 12.38 -23.87 -11.82
CA LEU A 195 12.92 -22.52 -11.90
C LEU A 195 11.80 -21.49 -12.10
N TRP A 196 10.85 -21.78 -12.99
CA TRP A 196 9.67 -20.93 -13.22
C TRP A 196 8.79 -20.77 -11.97
N LEU A 197 8.53 -21.87 -11.26
CA LEU A 197 7.75 -21.86 -10.03
C LEU A 197 8.44 -21.03 -8.94
N LEU A 198 9.76 -21.17 -8.78
CA LEU A 198 10.56 -20.37 -7.84
C LEU A 198 10.59 -18.90 -8.22
N LEU A 199 10.78 -18.57 -9.49
CA LEU A 199 10.70 -17.19 -9.98
C LEU A 199 9.33 -16.59 -9.69
N SER A 200 8.26 -17.32 -10.00
CA SER A 200 6.89 -16.91 -9.71
C SER A 200 6.66 -16.68 -8.22
N THR A 201 7.29 -17.51 -7.38
CA THR A 201 7.28 -17.36 -5.93
C THR A 201 7.98 -16.07 -5.49
N VAL A 202 9.14 -15.74 -6.07
CA VAL A 202 9.81 -14.45 -5.83
C VAL A 202 8.91 -13.27 -6.20
N LEU A 203 8.23 -13.33 -7.36
CA LEU A 203 7.28 -12.29 -7.78
C LEU A 203 6.16 -12.09 -6.76
N ILE A 204 5.60 -13.18 -6.22
CA ILE A 204 4.57 -13.13 -5.18
C ILE A 204 5.11 -12.47 -3.91
N TYR A 205 6.35 -12.77 -3.51
CA TYR A 205 6.97 -12.23 -2.30
C TYR A 205 7.42 -10.76 -2.43
N LEU A 206 7.32 -10.16 -3.62
CA LEU A 206 7.43 -8.71 -3.81
C LEU A 206 6.13 -7.97 -3.46
N VAL A 207 4.99 -8.65 -3.44
CA VAL A 207 3.68 -8.03 -3.16
C VAL A 207 3.57 -7.40 -1.76
N PRO A 208 4.12 -7.97 -0.67
CA PRO A 208 4.19 -7.30 0.63
C PRO A 208 4.81 -5.89 0.55
N LEU A 209 5.83 -5.68 -0.28
CA LEU A 209 6.44 -4.36 -0.49
C LEU A 209 5.43 -3.39 -1.12
N ALA A 210 4.61 -3.85 -2.06
CA ALA A 210 3.55 -3.03 -2.63
C ALA A 210 2.54 -2.56 -1.57
N PHE A 211 2.14 -3.43 -0.65
CA PHE A 211 1.26 -3.06 0.46
C PHE A 211 1.90 -2.04 1.40
N ILE A 212 3.21 -2.17 1.68
CA ILE A 212 3.96 -1.18 2.46
C ILE A 212 3.94 0.17 1.76
N LEU A 213 4.26 0.24 0.47
CA LEU A 213 4.28 1.49 -0.30
C LEU A 213 2.88 2.12 -0.41
N SER A 214 1.82 1.30 -0.55
CA SER A 214 0.44 1.81 -0.62
C SER A 214 -0.04 2.55 0.64
N ASN A 215 0.70 2.41 1.73
CA ASN A 215 0.30 2.85 3.06
C ASN A 215 1.09 4.05 3.60
N THR A 216 2.04 4.60 2.84
CA THR A 216 2.88 5.70 3.32
C THR A 216 2.03 6.96 3.53
N LYS A 217 2.02 7.43 4.77
CA LYS A 217 1.58 8.77 5.16
C LYS A 217 2.76 9.40 5.87
N ASN A 218 2.97 10.70 5.70
CA ASN A 218 4.02 11.44 6.39
C ASN A 218 3.79 11.41 7.91
N THR A 219 4.28 10.36 8.57
CA THR A 219 4.45 10.29 10.02
C THR A 219 5.94 10.13 10.33
N PRO A 220 6.45 10.84 11.35
CA PRO A 220 7.86 10.79 11.70
C PRO A 220 8.24 9.37 12.10
N THR A 221 9.33 8.90 11.51
CA THR A 221 9.90 7.58 11.72
C THR A 221 10.27 7.34 13.19
N LEU A 222 9.83 6.20 13.72
CA LEU A 222 10.49 5.41 14.77
C LEU A 222 10.61 6.03 16.17
N THR A 223 9.56 5.89 16.98
CA THR A 223 9.73 5.61 18.43
C THR A 223 8.73 4.58 18.98
N ASP A 224 7.57 4.42 18.35
CA ASP A 224 6.48 3.60 18.88
C ASP A 224 6.12 2.56 17.82
N GLY A 225 6.38 1.28 18.05
CA GLY A 225 6.20 0.17 17.09
C GLY A 225 4.75 -0.14 16.68
N VAL A 226 3.97 0.89 16.37
CA VAL A 226 2.52 0.90 16.10
C VAL A 226 2.23 1.52 14.73
N GLU A 227 3.25 1.80 13.91
CA GLU A 227 3.05 2.18 12.52
C GLU A 227 2.71 0.95 11.68
N GLN A 228 1.69 1.11 10.82
CA GLN A 228 1.09 0.03 10.05
C GLN A 228 2.09 -0.69 9.12
N HIS A 229 3.24 -0.08 8.79
CA HIS A 229 4.31 -0.67 7.99
C HIS A 229 5.09 -1.80 8.71
N GLN A 230 5.43 -1.62 9.99
CA GLN A 230 6.12 -2.67 10.76
C GLN A 230 5.20 -3.87 11.00
N GLY A 231 3.89 -3.61 11.16
CA GLY A 231 2.91 -4.67 11.26
C GLY A 231 2.77 -5.50 9.98
N VAL A 232 3.00 -4.95 8.77
CA VAL A 232 2.96 -5.75 7.52
C VAL A 232 3.96 -6.89 7.58
N ILE A 233 5.22 -6.60 7.92
CA ILE A 233 6.28 -7.61 8.00
C ILE A 233 5.96 -8.63 9.09
N LEU A 234 5.48 -8.18 10.26
CA LEU A 234 5.05 -9.10 11.31
C LEU A 234 3.93 -10.03 10.85
N MET A 235 2.93 -9.51 10.13
CA MET A 235 1.86 -10.33 9.55
C MET A 235 2.41 -11.35 8.55
N CYS A 236 3.37 -10.97 7.71
CA CYS A 236 4.03 -11.88 6.77
C CYS A 236 4.75 -13.03 7.49
N LEU A 237 5.55 -12.70 8.51
CA LEU A 237 6.31 -13.70 9.29
C LEU A 237 5.37 -14.67 10.01
N CYS A 238 4.33 -14.14 10.67
CA CYS A 238 3.33 -14.98 11.33
C CYS A 238 2.50 -15.80 10.33
N ALA A 239 2.14 -15.22 9.18
CA ALA A 239 1.41 -15.93 8.14
C ALA A 239 2.23 -17.10 7.60
N PHE A 240 3.49 -16.86 7.24
CA PHE A 240 4.42 -17.89 6.76
C PHE A 240 4.61 -18.99 7.80
N LEU A 241 4.89 -18.63 9.07
CA LEU A 241 5.11 -19.60 10.13
C LEU A 241 3.84 -20.43 10.43
N GLY A 242 2.68 -19.79 10.55
CA GLY A 242 1.41 -20.49 10.79
C GLY A 242 1.03 -21.40 9.64
N TYR A 243 1.25 -20.94 8.40
CA TYR A 243 1.01 -21.76 7.23
C TYR A 243 1.95 -22.96 7.17
N PHE A 244 3.25 -22.76 7.41
CA PHE A 244 4.23 -23.83 7.44
C PHE A 244 3.91 -24.89 8.50
N ILE A 245 3.62 -24.50 9.75
CA ILE A 245 3.45 -25.47 10.84
C ILE A 245 2.14 -26.26 10.71
N ILE A 246 1.04 -25.60 10.35
CA ILE A 246 -0.31 -26.20 10.39
C ILE A 246 -1.04 -26.00 9.06
N GLY A 247 -1.01 -24.78 8.51
CA GLY A 247 -1.87 -24.41 7.40
C GLY A 247 -1.66 -25.24 6.13
N PHE A 248 -0.43 -25.61 5.80
CA PHE A 248 -0.13 -26.47 4.67
C PHE A 248 -0.79 -27.84 4.83
N GLY A 249 -0.63 -28.46 5.99
CA GLY A 249 -1.25 -29.75 6.30
C GLY A 249 -2.78 -29.68 6.31
N VAL A 250 -3.36 -28.59 6.82
CA VAL A 250 -4.82 -28.38 6.78
C VAL A 250 -5.33 -28.19 5.34
N MET A 251 -4.55 -27.54 4.48
CA MET A 251 -4.96 -27.26 3.10
C MET A 251 -4.72 -28.45 2.15
N TYR A 252 -3.57 -29.11 2.24
CA TYR A 252 -3.11 -30.11 1.26
C TYR A 252 -2.81 -31.49 1.86
N GLY A 253 -2.91 -31.66 3.18
CA GLY A 253 -2.78 -32.97 3.82
C GLY A 253 -3.92 -33.91 3.46
N GLU A 254 -3.80 -35.17 3.88
CA GLU A 254 -4.78 -36.22 3.61
C GLU A 254 -6.19 -35.81 4.03
N THR A 255 -7.13 -35.90 3.10
CA THR A 255 -8.48 -35.36 3.29
C THR A 255 -9.30 -36.17 4.28
N VAL A 256 -9.90 -35.48 5.24
CA VAL A 256 -10.91 -36.03 6.15
C VAL A 256 -12.29 -35.73 5.57
N GLY A 257 -12.77 -36.62 4.72
CA GLY A 257 -14.11 -36.54 4.12
C GLY A 257 -14.33 -35.30 3.22
N GLY A 258 -13.27 -34.73 2.66
CA GLY A 258 -13.33 -33.52 1.81
C GLY A 258 -13.32 -32.19 2.58
N TRP A 259 -13.33 -32.20 3.92
CA TRP A 259 -13.54 -30.99 4.73
C TRP A 259 -12.26 -30.33 5.25
N ALA A 260 -11.22 -31.10 5.54
CA ALA A 260 -9.93 -30.58 5.98
C ALA A 260 -8.85 -31.63 5.79
N GLY A 261 -7.61 -31.19 5.59
CA GLY A 261 -6.44 -32.05 5.54
C GLY A 261 -5.92 -32.35 6.94
N PHE A 262 -5.40 -33.57 7.14
CA PHE A 262 -4.75 -33.94 8.39
C PHE A 262 -3.30 -33.41 8.44
N PRO A 263 -2.87 -32.70 9.50
CA PRO A 263 -1.55 -32.05 9.53
C PRO A 263 -0.33 -33.00 9.54
N SER A 264 -0.51 -34.31 9.73
CA SER A 264 0.62 -35.28 9.77
C SER A 264 1.40 -35.36 8.47
N HIS A 265 0.79 -34.97 7.34
CA HIS A 265 1.42 -35.01 6.03
C HIS A 265 2.69 -34.15 5.97
N LEU A 266 2.72 -33.02 6.69
CA LEU A 266 3.91 -32.17 6.79
C LEU A 266 5.08 -32.88 7.50
N ILE A 267 4.78 -33.68 8.52
CA ILE A 267 5.79 -34.44 9.28
C ILE A 267 6.32 -35.59 8.43
N GLY A 268 5.46 -36.23 7.63
CA GLY A 268 5.85 -37.29 6.68
C GLY A 268 6.82 -36.78 5.61
N GLU A 269 6.45 -35.70 4.91
CA GLU A 269 7.29 -35.08 3.86
C GLU A 269 8.63 -34.56 4.40
N LEU A 270 8.64 -33.93 5.59
CA LEU A 270 9.89 -33.49 6.23
C LEU A 270 10.79 -34.64 6.69
N SER A 271 10.22 -35.83 6.92
CA SER A 271 10.95 -37.03 7.35
C SER A 271 11.47 -37.88 6.19
N ASP A 272 10.96 -37.68 4.98
CA ASP A 272 11.34 -38.42 3.77
C ASP A 272 12.57 -37.80 3.09
N SER A 273 13.63 -37.59 3.88
CA SER A 273 14.89 -36.93 3.47
C SER A 273 15.74 -37.78 2.50
N GLY A 274 15.24 -38.93 2.04
CA GLY A 274 15.96 -39.89 1.20
C GLY A 274 15.89 -39.60 -0.30
N ASN A 275 14.89 -38.83 -0.77
CA ASN A 275 14.71 -38.50 -2.18
C ASN A 275 14.81 -36.96 -2.40
N PRO A 276 15.85 -36.47 -3.09
CA PRO A 276 16.02 -35.04 -3.36
C PRO A 276 14.87 -34.41 -4.16
N ASP A 277 14.28 -35.16 -5.09
CA ASP A 277 13.27 -34.64 -6.03
C ASP A 277 11.91 -34.40 -5.36
N SER A 278 11.50 -35.29 -4.45
CA SER A 278 10.27 -35.12 -3.67
C SER A 278 10.37 -33.92 -2.74
N ASN A 279 11.51 -33.78 -2.05
CA ASN A 279 11.79 -32.66 -1.15
C ASN A 279 11.76 -31.31 -1.87
N LEU A 280 12.31 -31.24 -3.08
CA LEU A 280 12.31 -30.02 -3.88
C LEU A 280 10.91 -29.67 -4.38
N ARG A 281 10.13 -30.65 -4.84
CA ARG A 281 8.72 -30.46 -5.24
C ARG A 281 7.86 -29.99 -4.06
N PHE A 282 8.01 -30.61 -2.90
CA PHE A 282 7.32 -30.20 -1.67
C PHE A 282 7.68 -28.75 -1.30
N SER A 283 8.98 -28.45 -1.18
CA SER A 283 9.46 -27.15 -0.71
C SER A 283 9.07 -26.01 -1.65
N SER A 284 9.19 -26.22 -2.97
CA SER A 284 8.82 -25.21 -3.97
C SER A 284 7.31 -24.94 -3.99
N PHE A 285 6.48 -26.00 -3.94
CA PHE A 285 5.02 -25.86 -3.90
C PHE A 285 4.54 -25.20 -2.59
N LEU A 286 5.11 -25.61 -1.44
CA LEU A 286 4.81 -25.02 -0.15
C LEU A 286 5.17 -23.53 -0.12
N LEU A 287 6.34 -23.15 -0.63
CA LEU A 287 6.78 -21.75 -0.67
C LEU A 287 5.84 -20.91 -1.55
N HIS A 288 5.46 -21.44 -2.71
CA HIS A 288 4.51 -20.78 -3.60
C HIS A 288 3.15 -20.53 -2.93
N LYS A 289 2.55 -21.56 -2.32
CA LYS A 289 1.23 -21.46 -1.68
C LYS A 289 1.26 -20.72 -0.33
N ALA A 290 2.41 -20.70 0.37
CA ALA A 290 2.60 -19.82 1.53
C ALA A 290 2.50 -18.33 1.15
N GLY A 291 3.00 -17.96 -0.05
CA GLY A 291 2.81 -16.63 -0.63
C GLY A 291 1.34 -16.26 -0.82
N PHE A 292 0.49 -17.22 -1.21
CA PHE A 292 -0.95 -17.02 -1.40
C PHE A 292 -1.66 -16.81 -0.06
N ALA A 293 -1.37 -17.65 0.94
CA ALA A 293 -1.91 -17.49 2.28
C ALA A 293 -1.52 -16.12 2.87
N MET A 294 -0.24 -15.74 2.72
CA MET A 294 0.28 -14.45 3.15
C MET A 294 -0.46 -13.28 2.48
N LEU A 295 -0.75 -13.35 1.17
CA LEU A 295 -1.54 -12.33 0.48
C LEU A 295 -2.94 -12.16 1.11
N GLY A 296 -3.64 -13.26 1.39
CA GLY A 296 -4.96 -13.21 2.03
C GLY A 296 -4.92 -12.55 3.42
N VAL A 297 -3.90 -12.89 4.21
CA VAL A 297 -3.66 -12.25 5.51
C VAL A 297 -3.40 -10.75 5.35
N LEU A 298 -2.59 -10.35 4.37
CA LEU A 298 -2.26 -8.95 4.10
C LEU A 298 -3.45 -8.13 3.66
N ILE A 299 -4.33 -8.66 2.80
CA ILE A 299 -5.55 -7.95 2.39
C ILE A 299 -6.42 -7.65 3.62
N ILE A 300 -6.60 -8.61 4.52
CA ILE A 300 -7.36 -8.40 5.77
C ILE A 300 -6.64 -7.37 6.65
N TYR A 301 -5.34 -7.52 6.87
CA TYR A 301 -4.56 -6.59 7.67
C TYR A 301 -4.64 -5.15 7.13
N MET A 302 -4.60 -4.96 5.83
CA MET A 302 -4.67 -3.65 5.21
C MET A 302 -6.06 -3.01 5.35
N ALA A 303 -7.12 -3.82 5.46
CA ALA A 303 -8.47 -3.34 5.69
C ALA A 303 -8.71 -2.93 7.15
N ILE A 304 -8.24 -3.72 8.12
CA ILE A 304 -8.65 -3.60 9.53
C ILE A 304 -7.52 -3.52 10.55
N GLY A 305 -6.27 -3.74 10.14
CA GLY A 305 -5.10 -3.89 11.00
C GLY A 305 -4.86 -2.70 11.92
N ARG A 306 -5.22 -1.48 11.51
CA ARG A 306 -5.11 -0.27 12.35
C ARG A 306 -5.97 -0.31 13.62
N GLN A 307 -6.98 -1.19 13.67
CA GLN A 307 -7.88 -1.32 14.83
C GLN A 307 -7.46 -2.41 15.81
N LEU A 308 -6.43 -3.20 15.47
CA LEU A 308 -5.98 -4.34 16.26
C LEU A 308 -4.87 -3.92 17.25
N SER A 309 -4.76 -4.63 18.38
CA SER A 309 -3.57 -4.58 19.24
C SER A 309 -2.46 -5.47 18.69
N SER A 310 -1.20 -5.22 19.07
CA SER A 310 -0.04 -6.00 18.57
C SER A 310 -0.19 -7.51 18.80
N ILE A 311 -0.78 -7.92 19.93
CA ILE A 311 -1.10 -9.33 20.20
C ILE A 311 -2.22 -9.83 19.29
N SER A 312 -3.23 -9.00 19.01
CA SER A 312 -4.31 -9.34 18.08
C SER A 312 -3.81 -9.46 16.64
N HIS A 313 -2.76 -8.73 16.23
CA HIS A 313 -2.11 -8.90 14.93
C HIS A 313 -1.52 -10.31 14.79
N ILE A 314 -0.70 -10.73 15.75
CA ILE A 314 -0.08 -12.07 15.76
C ILE A 314 -1.15 -13.16 15.76
N PHE A 315 -2.13 -13.05 16.67
CA PHE A 315 -3.21 -14.01 16.78
C PHE A 315 -4.01 -14.11 15.47
N LEU A 316 -4.38 -12.97 14.88
CA LEU A 316 -5.15 -12.95 13.63
C LEU A 316 -4.33 -13.51 12.46
N ALA A 317 -3.05 -13.15 12.35
CA ALA A 317 -2.16 -13.66 11.30
C ALA A 317 -2.09 -15.19 11.33
N LEU A 318 -1.80 -15.75 12.51
CA LEU A 318 -1.71 -17.18 12.73
C LEU A 318 -3.06 -17.86 12.47
N LEU A 319 -4.16 -17.33 13.01
CA LEU A 319 -5.48 -17.94 12.81
C LEU A 319 -5.90 -17.97 11.33
N LEU A 320 -5.62 -16.89 10.60
CA LEU A 320 -5.93 -16.81 9.17
C LEU A 320 -5.09 -17.78 8.36
N SER A 321 -3.78 -17.87 8.63
CA SER A 321 -2.86 -18.71 7.84
C SER A 321 -2.85 -20.19 8.26
N THR A 322 -3.33 -20.54 9.46
CA THR A 322 -3.40 -21.92 9.95
C THR A 322 -4.75 -22.58 9.67
N LEU A 323 -5.84 -21.83 9.81
CA LEU A 323 -7.19 -22.39 9.77
C LEU A 323 -8.07 -21.71 8.73
N ILE A 324 -8.30 -20.40 8.82
CA ILE A 324 -9.39 -19.78 8.04
C ILE A 324 -9.16 -19.93 6.53
N ILE A 325 -8.00 -19.51 6.02
CA ILE A 325 -7.68 -19.62 4.60
C ILE A 325 -7.45 -21.10 4.21
N PRO A 326 -6.61 -21.89 4.94
CA PRO A 326 -6.40 -23.30 4.62
C PRO A 326 -7.64 -24.19 4.57
N VAL A 327 -8.61 -24.03 5.47
CA VAL A 327 -9.82 -24.88 5.49
C VAL A 327 -10.66 -24.65 4.24
N TYR A 328 -10.90 -23.39 3.87
CA TYR A 328 -11.61 -23.11 2.61
C TYR A 328 -10.78 -23.56 1.40
N GLY A 329 -9.47 -23.33 1.45
CA GLY A 329 -8.51 -23.81 0.46
C GLY A 329 -8.57 -25.32 0.26
N HIS A 330 -8.73 -26.09 1.34
CA HIS A 330 -8.88 -27.54 1.26
C HIS A 330 -10.13 -27.91 0.47
N TRP A 331 -11.26 -27.23 0.72
CA TRP A 331 -12.52 -27.54 0.04
C TRP A 331 -12.40 -27.40 -1.49
N VAL A 332 -11.59 -26.45 -1.97
CA VAL A 332 -11.57 -26.05 -3.38
C VAL A 332 -10.33 -26.47 -4.15
N SER A 333 -9.20 -26.72 -3.48
CA SER A 333 -7.92 -26.94 -4.17
C SER A 333 -7.00 -27.96 -3.49
N SER A 334 -7.47 -28.79 -2.55
CA SER A 334 -6.59 -29.77 -1.87
C SER A 334 -5.95 -30.78 -2.83
N GLY A 335 -6.60 -31.06 -3.96
CA GLY A 335 -6.09 -31.94 -5.02
C GLY A 335 -4.94 -31.37 -5.84
N ASP A 336 -4.58 -30.09 -5.69
CA ASP A 336 -3.50 -29.46 -6.45
C ASP A 336 -2.12 -30.06 -6.12
N TYR A 337 -1.95 -30.60 -4.90
CA TYR A 337 -0.68 -31.17 -4.45
C TYR A 337 -0.65 -32.70 -4.55
N THR A 338 -1.65 -33.34 -3.92
CA THR A 338 -1.78 -34.79 -3.86
C THR A 338 -2.94 -35.23 -4.77
N GLN A 339 -2.63 -36.08 -5.75
CA GLN A 339 -3.66 -36.59 -6.67
C GLN A 339 -4.75 -37.36 -5.91
N ASN A 340 -6.01 -37.22 -6.36
CA ASN A 340 -7.21 -37.80 -5.74
C ASN A 340 -7.51 -37.35 -4.30
N ASN A 341 -6.78 -36.36 -3.76
CA ASN A 341 -7.05 -35.75 -2.46
C ASN A 341 -8.04 -34.59 -2.58
N LEU A 342 -9.23 -34.84 -3.14
CA LEU A 342 -10.17 -33.76 -3.50
C LEU A 342 -10.97 -33.26 -2.30
N GLY A 343 -11.02 -31.94 -2.18
CA GLY A 343 -11.94 -31.25 -1.27
C GLY A 343 -13.37 -31.39 -1.77
N TRP A 344 -14.34 -31.21 -0.89
CA TRP A 344 -15.73 -31.48 -1.24
C TRP A 344 -16.26 -30.51 -2.34
N LEU A 345 -15.87 -29.23 -2.36
CA LEU A 345 -16.24 -28.31 -3.45
C LEU A 345 -15.51 -28.65 -4.74
N GLN A 346 -14.23 -29.00 -4.64
CA GLN A 346 -13.43 -29.45 -5.78
C GLN A 346 -14.04 -30.70 -6.42
N SER A 347 -14.53 -31.64 -5.61
CA SER A 347 -15.21 -32.86 -6.07
C SER A 347 -16.52 -32.60 -6.79
N LEU A 348 -17.20 -31.48 -6.50
CA LEU A 348 -18.39 -31.03 -7.21
C LEU A 348 -18.06 -30.33 -8.54
N GLY A 349 -16.78 -30.10 -8.85
CA GLY A 349 -16.33 -29.42 -10.07
C GLY A 349 -16.10 -27.91 -9.90
N PHE A 350 -15.99 -27.40 -8.66
CA PHE A 350 -15.63 -26.00 -8.44
C PHE A 350 -14.16 -25.76 -8.81
N ILE A 351 -13.89 -24.66 -9.54
CA ILE A 351 -12.57 -24.34 -10.05
C ILE A 351 -12.06 -23.05 -9.41
N ASP A 352 -10.94 -23.15 -8.68
CA ASP A 352 -10.21 -22.03 -8.05
C ASP A 352 -8.69 -22.25 -8.01
N SER A 353 -8.10 -22.69 -9.13
CA SER A 353 -6.68 -23.08 -9.20
C SER A 353 -5.68 -21.96 -8.86
N THR A 354 -6.08 -20.70 -9.06
CA THR A 354 -5.26 -19.51 -8.75
C THR A 354 -5.60 -18.90 -7.38
N GLY A 355 -6.45 -19.55 -6.57
CA GLY A 355 -6.87 -19.05 -5.26
C GLY A 355 -7.64 -17.73 -5.32
N MET A 356 -8.31 -17.42 -6.42
CA MET A 356 -9.13 -16.22 -6.57
C MET A 356 -10.17 -16.12 -5.46
N THR A 357 -10.99 -17.17 -5.30
CA THR A 357 -12.06 -17.20 -4.30
C THR A 357 -11.46 -17.32 -2.90
N THR A 358 -10.52 -18.25 -2.73
CA THR A 358 -9.84 -18.58 -1.47
C THR A 358 -9.13 -17.40 -0.84
N ILE A 359 -8.55 -16.51 -1.65
CA ILE A 359 -7.83 -15.33 -1.16
C ILE A 359 -8.77 -14.12 -1.12
N ASN A 360 -9.37 -13.76 -2.26
CA ASN A 360 -9.99 -12.45 -2.44
C ASN A 360 -11.37 -12.38 -1.79
N ILE A 361 -12.26 -13.34 -2.10
CA ILE A 361 -13.61 -13.36 -1.53
C ILE A 361 -13.50 -13.57 -0.02
N ILE A 362 -12.62 -14.48 0.42
CA ILE A 362 -12.42 -14.70 1.86
C ILE A 362 -11.96 -13.43 2.58
N ALA A 363 -10.89 -12.80 2.10
CA ALA A 363 -10.35 -11.60 2.71
C ALA A 363 -11.31 -10.42 2.66
N GLY A 364 -11.98 -10.21 1.52
CA GLY A 364 -12.92 -9.12 1.31
C GLY A 364 -14.11 -9.20 2.26
N TRP A 365 -14.81 -10.32 2.30
CA TRP A 365 -16.03 -10.44 3.12
C TRP A 365 -15.72 -10.56 4.62
N PHE A 366 -14.59 -11.18 4.99
CA PHE A 366 -14.11 -11.14 6.37
C PHE A 366 -13.88 -9.70 6.85
N SER A 367 -13.19 -8.91 6.02
CA SER A 367 -12.89 -7.50 6.31
C SER A 367 -14.14 -6.63 6.39
N LEU A 368 -15.15 -6.89 5.54
CA LEU A 368 -16.42 -6.18 5.58
C LEU A 368 -17.13 -6.37 6.91
N VAL A 369 -17.27 -7.62 7.37
CA VAL A 369 -17.95 -7.92 8.65
C VAL A 369 -17.22 -7.26 9.80
N PHE A 370 -15.89 -7.40 9.85
CA PHE A 370 -15.08 -6.80 10.91
C PHE A 370 -15.23 -5.27 10.92
N ALA A 371 -15.01 -4.63 9.77
CA ALA A 371 -15.10 -3.19 9.65
C ALA A 371 -16.51 -2.66 9.92
N TRP A 372 -17.57 -3.41 9.60
CA TRP A 372 -18.95 -2.99 9.84
C TRP A 372 -19.36 -3.09 11.32
N LYS A 373 -18.90 -4.15 12.01
CA LYS A 373 -19.24 -4.42 13.43
C LYS A 373 -18.43 -3.55 14.39
N VAL A 374 -17.15 -3.35 14.11
CA VAL A 374 -16.33 -2.40 14.84
C VAL A 374 -16.70 -1.02 14.32
N LYS A 375 -17.32 -0.16 15.14
CA LYS A 375 -17.76 1.19 14.72
C LYS A 375 -16.83 2.29 15.18
N THR A 376 -16.15 2.09 16.30
CA THR A 376 -15.29 3.12 16.92
C THR A 376 -13.83 2.90 16.54
N PRO A 377 -13.13 3.93 16.04
CA PRO A 377 -11.68 3.85 15.90
C PRO A 377 -11.01 3.74 17.27
N ARG A 378 -9.85 3.12 17.31
CA ARG A 378 -9.00 3.03 18.51
C ARG A 378 -8.69 4.43 19.09
N ALA A 379 -8.73 4.53 20.43
CA ALA A 379 -8.70 5.75 21.23
C ALA A 379 -7.49 6.67 21.01
N ASP A 380 -6.37 6.11 20.59
CA ASP A 380 -5.06 6.76 20.46
C ASP A 380 -4.91 7.60 19.17
N ARG A 381 -5.91 7.63 18.28
CA ARG A 381 -5.78 8.32 16.98
C ARG A 381 -6.94 9.27 16.72
N LYS A 382 -6.86 10.47 17.32
CA LYS A 382 -7.61 11.65 16.86
C LYS A 382 -7.16 12.05 15.45
N LYS A 383 -8.07 12.68 14.71
CA LYS A 383 -7.91 13.23 13.34
C LYS A 383 -6.51 13.81 13.11
N THR A 384 -5.62 13.03 12.48
CA THR A 384 -4.50 13.62 11.75
C THR A 384 -5.11 14.22 10.48
N GLN A 385 -5.17 15.55 10.45
CA GLN A 385 -5.96 16.30 9.48
C GLN A 385 -5.26 16.48 8.12
N ASP A 386 -4.03 15.98 7.96
CA ASP A 386 -3.30 16.13 6.70
C ASP A 386 -3.33 14.83 5.88
N LYS A 387 -4.16 14.86 4.83
CA LYS A 387 -4.18 13.83 3.78
C LYS A 387 -3.29 14.28 2.63
N VAL A 388 -1.98 14.13 2.78
CA VAL A 388 -1.09 14.10 1.61
C VAL A 388 -0.83 12.63 1.30
N HIS A 389 -1.59 12.09 0.34
CA HIS A 389 -1.22 10.84 -0.31
C HIS A 389 -0.18 11.21 -1.37
N GLU A 390 1.06 10.78 -1.21
CA GLU A 390 2.06 10.97 -2.25
C GLU A 390 1.74 10.06 -3.44
N PRO A 391 1.46 10.61 -4.63
CA PRO A 391 1.05 9.82 -5.80
C PRO A 391 2.10 8.79 -6.26
N ILE A 392 3.38 9.03 -5.95
CA ILE A 392 4.52 8.18 -6.34
C ILE A 392 4.42 6.81 -5.67
N TYR A 393 4.21 6.75 -4.36
CA TYR A 393 4.15 5.47 -3.64
C TYR A 393 2.93 4.63 -4.02
N SER A 394 1.79 5.27 -4.25
CA SER A 394 0.57 4.58 -4.69
C SER A 394 0.73 3.99 -6.09
N SER A 395 1.41 4.69 -6.99
CA SER A 395 1.69 4.20 -8.35
C SER A 395 2.71 3.07 -8.35
N SER A 396 3.79 3.20 -7.56
CA SER A 396 4.80 2.13 -7.39
C SER A 396 4.20 0.86 -6.78
N ALA A 397 3.27 0.99 -5.83
CA ALA A 397 2.54 -0.14 -5.28
C ALA A 397 1.75 -0.90 -6.35
N VAL A 398 1.01 -0.20 -7.21
CA VAL A 398 0.23 -0.84 -8.29
C VAL A 398 1.14 -1.53 -9.31
N LEU A 399 2.30 -0.95 -9.64
CA LEU A 399 3.27 -1.59 -10.53
C LEU A 399 3.84 -2.88 -9.95
N LEU A 400 4.21 -2.88 -8.66
CA LEU A 400 4.69 -4.08 -7.97
C LEU A 400 3.58 -5.14 -7.85
N LEU A 401 2.33 -4.74 -7.58
CA LEU A 401 1.19 -5.65 -7.59
C LEU A 401 0.99 -6.29 -8.96
N TRP A 402 1.11 -5.52 -10.05
CA TRP A 402 0.94 -6.02 -11.40
C TRP A 402 1.99 -7.09 -11.74
N ILE A 403 3.26 -6.81 -11.46
CA ILE A 403 4.36 -7.75 -11.69
C ILE A 403 4.21 -8.99 -10.81
N GLY A 404 3.85 -8.81 -9.53
CA GLY A 404 3.58 -9.92 -8.62
C GLY A 404 2.44 -10.82 -9.09
N TRP A 405 1.42 -10.23 -9.72
CA TRP A 405 0.24 -10.96 -10.23
C TRP A 405 0.56 -11.96 -11.35
N TRP A 406 1.67 -11.76 -12.08
CA TRP A 406 2.15 -12.71 -13.09
C TRP A 406 2.52 -14.05 -12.42
N GLY A 407 3.24 -14.00 -11.30
CA GLY A 407 3.59 -15.19 -10.51
C GLY A 407 2.36 -15.86 -9.90
N PHE A 408 1.35 -15.08 -9.49
CA PHE A 408 0.08 -15.62 -8.97
C PHE A 408 -0.73 -16.41 -10.01
N THR A 409 -0.80 -15.90 -11.25
CA THR A 409 -1.76 -16.43 -12.23
C THR A 409 -1.14 -17.43 -13.20
N ALA A 410 0.13 -17.25 -13.56
CA ALA A 410 0.84 -18.13 -14.50
C ALA A 410 1.87 -19.04 -13.81
N GLY A 411 2.13 -18.85 -12.52
CA GLY A 411 3.25 -19.52 -11.84
C GLY A 411 3.08 -21.03 -11.59
N THR A 412 1.85 -21.54 -11.60
CA THR A 412 1.57 -22.97 -11.47
C THR A 412 1.57 -23.73 -12.79
N LEU A 413 1.69 -23.03 -13.92
CA LEU A 413 1.80 -23.65 -15.24
C LEU A 413 3.22 -24.16 -15.48
N SER A 414 3.35 -25.20 -16.30
CA SER A 414 4.65 -25.60 -16.83
C SER A 414 5.23 -24.48 -17.69
N LEU A 415 6.53 -24.24 -17.61
CA LEU A 415 7.22 -23.22 -18.40
C LEU A 415 7.04 -23.44 -19.91
N ASN A 416 6.86 -24.69 -20.33
CA ASN A 416 6.61 -25.05 -21.73
C ASN A 416 5.17 -24.77 -22.18
N ASP A 417 4.29 -24.35 -21.26
CA ASP A 417 2.93 -23.98 -21.60
C ASP A 417 2.93 -22.68 -22.42
N GLN A 418 2.54 -22.82 -23.69
CA GLN A 418 2.47 -21.74 -24.65
C GLN A 418 1.47 -20.65 -24.24
N GLN A 419 0.62 -20.91 -23.24
CA GLN A 419 -0.36 -19.94 -22.75
C GLN A 419 0.24 -18.87 -21.84
N ILE A 420 1.42 -19.06 -21.23
CA ILE A 420 1.99 -18.09 -20.26
C ILE A 420 2.02 -16.64 -20.80
N PRO A 421 2.57 -16.34 -22.00
CA PRO A 421 2.56 -14.98 -22.54
C PRO A 421 1.15 -14.45 -22.80
N SER A 422 0.24 -15.31 -23.25
CA SER A 422 -1.15 -14.94 -23.53
C SER A 422 -1.90 -14.57 -22.24
N ILE A 423 -1.66 -15.30 -21.15
CA ILE A 423 -2.24 -15.06 -19.84
C ILE A 423 -1.76 -13.71 -19.32
N ILE A 424 -0.45 -13.47 -19.30
CA ILE A 424 0.13 -12.20 -18.85
C ILE A 424 -0.44 -11.01 -19.64
N LEU A 425 -0.62 -11.17 -20.95
CA LEU A 425 -1.23 -10.13 -21.80
C LEU A 425 -2.71 -9.90 -21.44
N LYS A 426 -3.50 -10.96 -21.20
CA LYS A 426 -4.90 -10.84 -20.74
C LYS A 426 -4.99 -10.17 -19.38
N LEU A 427 -4.07 -10.44 -18.45
CA LEU A 427 -3.99 -9.73 -17.16
C LEU A 427 -3.84 -8.22 -17.37
N GLY A 428 -2.86 -7.82 -18.18
CA GLY A 428 -2.61 -6.40 -18.48
C GLY A 428 -3.80 -5.72 -19.15
N LEU A 429 -4.46 -6.43 -20.08
CA LEU A 429 -5.63 -5.92 -20.79
C LEU A 429 -6.84 -5.71 -19.86
N ALA A 430 -7.18 -6.70 -19.04
CA ALA A 430 -8.29 -6.60 -18.08
C ALA A 430 -8.02 -5.53 -17.01
N ALA A 431 -6.80 -5.48 -16.47
CA ALA A 431 -6.38 -4.46 -15.50
C ALA A 431 -6.49 -3.04 -16.08
N SER A 432 -5.97 -2.84 -17.30
CA SER A 432 -6.01 -1.54 -17.97
C SER A 432 -7.44 -1.10 -18.29
N ALA A 433 -8.27 -2.01 -18.82
CA ALA A 433 -9.67 -1.73 -19.11
C ALA A 433 -10.47 -1.36 -17.85
N SER A 434 -10.23 -2.09 -16.75
CA SER A 434 -10.85 -1.82 -15.45
C SER A 434 -10.39 -0.48 -14.86
N GLY A 435 -9.08 -0.19 -14.89
CA GLY A 435 -8.54 1.06 -14.39
C GLY A 435 -9.04 2.28 -15.16
N LEU A 436 -9.08 2.20 -16.50
CA LEU A 436 -9.62 3.28 -17.32
C LEU A 436 -11.12 3.49 -17.07
N THR A 437 -11.88 2.41 -16.98
CA THR A 437 -13.32 2.50 -16.71
C THR A 437 -13.61 3.09 -15.33
N ALA A 438 -12.84 2.68 -14.31
CA ALA A 438 -12.94 3.22 -12.97
C ALA A 438 -12.57 4.71 -12.89
N PHE A 439 -11.52 5.11 -13.62
CA PHE A 439 -11.12 6.51 -13.75
C PHE A 439 -12.22 7.35 -14.40
N LEU A 440 -12.72 6.92 -15.56
CA LEU A 440 -13.72 7.64 -16.33
C LEU A 440 -15.05 7.75 -15.58
N TYR A 441 -15.51 6.64 -14.99
CA TYR A 441 -16.71 6.65 -14.15
C TYR A 441 -16.57 7.66 -13.01
N TYR A 442 -15.43 7.67 -12.32
CA TYR A 442 -15.21 8.61 -11.23
C TYR A 442 -15.16 10.05 -11.72
N ALA A 443 -14.44 10.34 -12.80
CA ALA A 443 -14.31 11.68 -13.37
C ALA A 443 -15.63 12.25 -13.88
N LEU A 444 -16.52 11.41 -14.40
CA LEU A 444 -17.81 11.84 -14.95
C LEU A 444 -18.89 12.02 -13.88
N PHE A 445 -18.89 11.18 -12.83
CA PHE A 445 -20.00 11.11 -11.86
C PHE A 445 -19.67 11.64 -10.46
N ASN A 446 -18.39 11.83 -10.12
CA ASN A 446 -17.97 12.40 -8.83
C ASN A 446 -17.24 13.73 -9.05
N LYS A 447 -17.52 14.71 -8.17
CA LYS A 447 -17.05 16.10 -8.31
C LYS A 447 -15.72 16.40 -7.59
N ASP A 448 -15.01 15.38 -7.12
CA ASP A 448 -13.74 15.53 -6.39
C ASP A 448 -12.53 14.98 -7.17
N ASN A 449 -11.33 15.40 -6.77
CA ASN A 449 -10.08 15.13 -7.50
C ASN A 449 -9.51 13.71 -7.29
N ASN A 450 -10.36 12.72 -6.98
CA ASN A 450 -9.95 11.36 -6.64
C ASN A 450 -9.99 10.37 -7.83
N SER A 451 -10.17 10.86 -9.06
CA SER A 451 -10.28 10.02 -10.26
C SER A 451 -9.05 9.14 -10.51
N ILE A 452 -7.84 9.65 -10.25
CA ILE A 452 -6.59 8.88 -10.39
C ILE A 452 -6.56 7.71 -9.38
N ALA A 453 -6.87 7.98 -8.11
CA ALA A 453 -6.93 6.94 -7.08
C ALA A 453 -7.98 5.87 -7.39
N SER A 454 -9.14 6.28 -7.92
CA SER A 454 -10.16 5.36 -8.44
C SER A 454 -9.62 4.51 -9.58
N GLY A 455 -8.92 5.11 -10.54
CA GLY A 455 -8.29 4.38 -11.65
C GLY A 455 -7.28 3.33 -11.19
N LEU A 456 -6.43 3.67 -10.22
CA LEU A 456 -5.48 2.74 -9.60
C LEU A 456 -6.18 1.59 -8.87
N CYS A 457 -7.25 1.88 -8.10
CA CYS A 457 -8.06 0.86 -7.45
C CYS A 457 -8.78 -0.04 -8.46
N GLY A 458 -9.31 0.54 -9.54
CA GLY A 458 -9.91 -0.18 -10.65
C GLY A 458 -8.91 -1.08 -11.35
N PHE A 459 -7.68 -0.62 -11.54
CA PHE A 459 -6.61 -1.43 -12.15
C PHE A 459 -6.38 -2.73 -11.37
N VAL A 460 -6.25 -2.63 -10.04
CA VAL A 460 -6.14 -3.80 -9.15
C VAL A 460 -7.42 -4.64 -9.20
N GLY A 461 -8.60 -4.01 -9.26
CA GLY A 461 -9.87 -4.72 -9.47
C GLY A 461 -9.89 -5.56 -10.75
N GLY A 462 -9.30 -5.07 -11.85
CA GLY A 462 -9.21 -5.83 -13.10
C GLY A 462 -8.27 -7.02 -13.00
N LEU A 463 -7.15 -6.88 -12.28
CA LEU A 463 -6.26 -8.01 -11.95
C LEU A 463 -7.00 -9.09 -11.13
N VAL A 464 -7.81 -8.67 -10.15
CA VAL A 464 -8.65 -9.60 -9.38
C VAL A 464 -9.69 -10.26 -10.28
N ALA A 465 -10.43 -9.51 -11.10
CA ALA A 465 -11.51 -10.08 -11.91
C ALA A 465 -11.06 -11.15 -12.91
N ILE A 466 -9.89 -10.97 -13.53
CA ILE A 466 -9.42 -11.86 -14.61
C ILE A 466 -8.74 -13.13 -14.10
N THR A 467 -8.26 -13.16 -12.86
CA THR A 467 -7.30 -14.19 -12.41
C THR A 467 -7.84 -15.61 -12.45
N ALA A 468 -9.12 -15.83 -12.13
CA ALA A 468 -9.70 -17.18 -12.23
C ALA A 468 -9.81 -17.65 -13.69
N SER A 469 -10.11 -16.76 -14.63
CA SER A 469 -10.49 -17.11 -16.01
C SER A 469 -9.42 -16.84 -17.05
N ALA A 470 -8.24 -16.31 -16.68
CA ALA A 470 -7.22 -15.83 -17.62
C ALA A 470 -6.74 -16.89 -18.62
N GLN A 471 -6.73 -18.16 -18.22
CA GLN A 471 -6.35 -19.28 -19.09
C GLN A 471 -7.44 -19.60 -20.13
N LEU A 472 -8.71 -19.38 -19.79
CA LEU A 472 -9.85 -19.87 -20.54
C LEU A 472 -10.47 -18.85 -21.50
N VAL A 473 -10.28 -17.54 -21.24
CA VAL A 473 -10.96 -16.48 -21.99
C VAL A 473 -10.13 -15.94 -23.16
N THR A 474 -10.79 -15.36 -24.15
CA THR A 474 -10.17 -14.58 -25.23
C THR A 474 -9.72 -13.19 -24.76
N PHE A 475 -8.94 -12.47 -25.58
CA PHE A 475 -8.53 -11.10 -25.27
C PHE A 475 -9.73 -10.13 -25.18
N VAL A 476 -10.74 -10.28 -26.02
CA VAL A 476 -11.92 -9.40 -26.02
C VAL A 476 -12.72 -9.62 -24.74
N GLU A 477 -12.92 -10.88 -24.33
CA GLU A 477 -13.56 -11.22 -23.07
C GLU A 477 -12.77 -10.70 -21.87
N ALA A 478 -11.44 -10.81 -21.87
CA ALA A 478 -10.59 -10.24 -20.82
C ALA A 478 -10.80 -8.71 -20.68
N ALA A 479 -10.91 -7.98 -21.79
CA ALA A 479 -11.21 -6.55 -21.77
C ALA A 479 -12.62 -6.28 -21.19
N VAL A 480 -13.63 -7.04 -21.59
CA VAL A 480 -15.02 -6.91 -21.09
C VAL A 480 -15.10 -7.20 -19.58
N ILE A 481 -14.44 -8.26 -19.12
CA ILE A 481 -14.32 -8.59 -17.69
C ILE A 481 -13.73 -7.40 -16.93
N GLY A 482 -12.68 -6.78 -17.47
CA GLY A 482 -12.06 -5.58 -16.92
C GLY A 482 -13.01 -4.38 -16.85
N VAL A 483 -13.68 -4.03 -17.95
CA VAL A 483 -14.65 -2.91 -17.98
C VAL A 483 -15.70 -3.05 -16.87
N ILE A 484 -16.31 -4.24 -16.76
CA ILE A 484 -17.34 -4.51 -15.75
C ILE A 484 -16.74 -4.44 -14.33
N ALA A 485 -15.53 -4.97 -14.12
CA ALA A 485 -14.84 -4.89 -12.84
C ALA A 485 -14.62 -3.44 -12.38
N GLY A 486 -14.22 -2.53 -13.27
CA GLY A 486 -14.00 -1.12 -12.95
C GLY A 486 -15.28 -0.39 -12.52
N LEU A 487 -16.41 -0.70 -13.16
CA LEU A 487 -17.73 -0.20 -12.77
C LEU A 487 -18.17 -0.77 -11.42
N LEU A 488 -18.09 -2.09 -11.26
CA LEU A 488 -18.50 -2.78 -10.03
C LEU A 488 -17.69 -2.30 -8.82
N GLN A 489 -16.37 -2.15 -8.97
CA GLN A 489 -15.49 -1.63 -7.92
C GLN A 489 -15.97 -0.26 -7.44
N ASN A 490 -16.23 0.67 -8.36
CA ASN A 490 -16.68 2.02 -8.02
C ASN A 490 -18.06 2.06 -7.36
N ILE A 491 -19.03 1.35 -7.95
CA ILE A 491 -20.40 1.28 -7.43
C ILE A 491 -20.37 0.67 -6.03
N ALA A 492 -19.66 -0.44 -5.85
CA ALA A 492 -19.51 -1.12 -4.56
C ALA A 492 -18.87 -0.20 -3.52
N TYR A 493 -17.77 0.47 -3.85
CA TYR A 493 -17.12 1.41 -2.95
C TYR A 493 -18.08 2.52 -2.50
N GLN A 494 -18.81 3.14 -3.43
CA GLN A 494 -19.77 4.19 -3.09
C GLN A 494 -20.91 3.68 -2.21
N VAL A 495 -21.48 2.51 -2.53
CA VAL A 495 -22.55 1.89 -1.74
C VAL A 495 -22.06 1.57 -0.33
N LEU A 496 -20.87 0.97 -0.20
CA LEU A 496 -20.24 0.66 1.09
C LEU A 496 -20.05 1.92 1.91
N ARG A 497 -19.43 2.97 1.35
CA ARG A 497 -19.18 4.24 2.06
C ARG A 497 -20.47 4.95 2.49
N LYS A 498 -21.51 4.96 1.64
CA LYS A 498 -22.79 5.63 1.93
C LYS A 498 -23.64 4.85 2.93
N LYS A 499 -23.66 3.50 2.85
CA LYS A 499 -24.64 2.67 3.59
C LYS A 499 -24.07 1.90 4.78
N LEU A 500 -22.84 1.38 4.70
CA LEU A 500 -22.29 0.45 5.70
C LEU A 500 -21.06 0.98 6.46
N LEU A 501 -20.08 1.52 5.73
CA LEU A 501 -18.75 1.88 6.19
C LEU A 501 -18.57 3.41 6.20
N ARG A 502 -19.30 4.08 7.09
CA ARG A 502 -19.42 5.55 7.13
C ARG A 502 -18.27 6.27 7.84
N TYR A 503 -17.48 5.58 8.66
CA TYR A 503 -16.41 6.21 9.43
C TYR A 503 -15.12 6.30 8.60
N ASP A 504 -14.34 7.38 8.77
CA ASP A 504 -13.13 7.63 7.98
C ASP A 504 -12.07 6.52 8.08
N TRP A 505 -11.96 5.87 9.24
CA TRP A 505 -11.02 4.76 9.40
C TRP A 505 -11.41 3.51 8.60
N GLN A 506 -12.68 3.40 8.18
CA GLN A 506 -13.20 2.28 7.38
C GLN A 506 -12.98 2.48 5.87
N VAL A 507 -12.38 3.59 5.44
CA VAL A 507 -12.07 3.87 4.02
C VAL A 507 -11.21 2.76 3.39
N PRO A 508 -10.11 2.28 4.02
CA PRO A 508 -9.31 1.19 3.46
C PRO A 508 -10.11 -0.10 3.30
N ALA A 509 -10.93 -0.45 4.31
CA ALA A 509 -11.83 -1.58 4.23
C ALA A 509 -12.83 -1.43 3.07
N ALA A 510 -13.41 -0.26 2.85
CA ALA A 510 -14.34 -0.04 1.73
C ALA A 510 -13.67 -0.27 0.37
N TYR A 511 -12.43 0.18 0.17
CA TYR A 511 -11.66 -0.10 -1.06
C TYR A 511 -11.39 -1.59 -1.21
N LEU A 512 -10.82 -2.24 -0.19
CA LEU A 512 -10.42 -3.65 -0.27
C LEU A 512 -11.63 -4.59 -0.39
N VAL A 513 -12.76 -4.27 0.24
CA VAL A 513 -14.01 -5.02 0.05
C VAL A 513 -14.55 -4.82 -1.37
N SER A 514 -14.46 -3.62 -1.94
CA SER A 514 -14.90 -3.38 -3.33
C SER A 514 -14.05 -4.16 -4.35
N ILE A 515 -12.73 -4.21 -4.15
CA ILE A 515 -11.76 -4.87 -5.04
C ILE A 515 -11.78 -6.39 -4.84
N HIS A 516 -11.60 -6.88 -3.62
CA HIS A 516 -11.42 -8.31 -3.36
C HIS A 516 -12.74 -9.02 -3.05
N GLY A 517 -13.69 -8.35 -2.40
CA GLY A 517 -14.98 -8.94 -2.04
C GLY A 517 -15.97 -8.95 -3.20
N VAL A 518 -16.32 -7.77 -3.73
CA VAL A 518 -17.35 -7.64 -4.78
C VAL A 518 -16.79 -8.01 -6.15
N VAL A 519 -15.66 -7.42 -6.55
CA VAL A 519 -15.04 -7.78 -7.83
C VAL A 519 -14.43 -9.19 -7.82
N GLY A 520 -14.05 -9.72 -6.64
CA GLY A 520 -13.71 -11.14 -6.50
C GLY A 520 -14.87 -12.08 -6.84
N ILE A 521 -16.10 -11.77 -6.40
CA ILE A 521 -17.30 -12.53 -6.81
C ILE A 521 -17.50 -12.45 -8.33
N TRP A 522 -17.34 -11.27 -8.92
CA TRP A 522 -17.40 -11.12 -10.37
C TRP A 522 -16.38 -12.02 -11.07
N GLY A 523 -15.12 -12.02 -10.63
CA GLY A 523 -14.07 -12.88 -11.20
C GLY A 523 -14.36 -14.38 -11.08
N ALA A 524 -14.87 -14.83 -9.94
CA ALA A 524 -15.25 -16.24 -9.74
C ALA A 524 -16.36 -16.70 -10.68
N ILE A 525 -17.32 -15.81 -10.98
CA ILE A 525 -18.43 -16.07 -11.90
C ILE A 525 -17.97 -15.97 -13.37
N CYS A 526 -17.07 -15.04 -13.70
CA CYS A 526 -16.51 -14.88 -15.05
C CYS A 526 -15.89 -16.16 -15.59
N LEU A 527 -15.28 -16.98 -14.74
CA LEU A 527 -14.78 -18.30 -15.12
C LEU A 527 -15.87 -19.16 -15.77
N ALA A 528 -17.08 -19.19 -15.21
CA ALA A 528 -18.17 -19.97 -15.79
C ALA A 528 -18.86 -19.27 -16.96
N ILE A 529 -18.90 -17.92 -16.95
CA ILE A 529 -19.56 -17.13 -18.02
C ILE A 529 -18.75 -17.17 -19.32
N PHE A 530 -17.44 -16.92 -19.23
CA PHE A 530 -16.56 -16.71 -20.38
C PHE A 530 -15.54 -17.83 -20.59
N GLY A 531 -15.38 -18.75 -19.62
CA GLY A 531 -14.39 -19.83 -19.71
C GLY A 531 -14.82 -21.04 -20.55
N THR A 532 -15.80 -20.87 -21.43
CA THR A 532 -16.23 -21.90 -22.40
C THR A 532 -15.40 -21.86 -23.67
N GLU A 533 -15.25 -22.99 -24.36
CA GLU A 533 -14.57 -23.03 -25.65
C GLU A 533 -15.27 -22.13 -26.68
N GLY A 534 -14.54 -21.13 -27.20
CA GLY A 534 -15.05 -20.16 -28.17
C GLY A 534 -15.47 -18.82 -27.55
N SER A 535 -15.26 -17.74 -28.29
CA SER A 535 -15.53 -16.37 -27.85
C SER A 535 -17.03 -16.11 -27.65
N PHE A 536 -17.42 -15.69 -26.45
CA PHE A 536 -18.79 -15.36 -26.04
C PHE A 536 -19.80 -16.50 -26.27
N MET A 537 -19.38 -17.74 -26.07
CA MET A 537 -20.28 -18.88 -26.10
C MET A 537 -21.19 -18.93 -24.86
N PRO A 538 -22.41 -19.52 -24.99
CA PRO A 538 -23.29 -19.69 -23.85
C PRO A 538 -22.59 -20.47 -22.73
N PRO A 539 -22.66 -20.00 -21.47
CA PRO A 539 -21.97 -20.66 -20.39
C PRO A 539 -22.57 -22.03 -20.08
N SER A 540 -21.72 -22.95 -19.61
CA SER A 540 -22.21 -24.18 -18.98
C SER A 540 -23.05 -23.80 -17.76
N THR A 541 -24.36 -24.04 -17.82
CA THR A 541 -25.29 -23.74 -16.72
C THR A 541 -24.92 -24.49 -15.45
N THR A 542 -24.42 -25.72 -15.60
CA THR A 542 -23.87 -26.52 -14.51
C THR A 542 -22.64 -25.86 -13.89
N GLN A 543 -21.65 -25.45 -14.69
CA GLN A 543 -20.46 -24.80 -14.16
C GLN A 543 -20.78 -23.46 -13.52
N LEU A 544 -21.71 -22.69 -14.09
CA LEU A 544 -22.20 -21.44 -13.52
C LEU A 544 -22.85 -21.66 -12.15
N GLY A 545 -23.70 -22.68 -12.03
CA GLY A 545 -24.30 -23.07 -10.76
C GLY A 545 -23.26 -23.42 -9.70
N ILE A 546 -22.24 -24.21 -10.08
CA ILE A 546 -21.15 -24.61 -9.18
C ILE A 546 -20.29 -23.40 -8.75
N GLN A 547 -19.90 -22.52 -9.68
CA GLN A 547 -19.11 -21.33 -9.34
C GLN A 547 -19.87 -20.36 -8.44
N VAL A 548 -21.17 -20.15 -8.70
CA VAL A 548 -22.04 -19.33 -7.83
C VAL A 548 -22.18 -19.96 -6.45
N GLN A 549 -22.37 -21.28 -6.36
CA GLN A 549 -22.44 -22.01 -5.10
C GLN A 549 -21.13 -21.85 -4.31
N GLY A 550 -19.98 -22.13 -4.92
CA GLY A 550 -18.68 -22.00 -4.26
C GLY A 550 -18.42 -20.57 -3.78
N ALA A 551 -18.64 -19.56 -4.62
CA ALA A 551 -18.51 -18.15 -4.23
C ALA A 551 -19.47 -17.77 -3.08
N GLY A 552 -20.72 -18.25 -3.11
CA GLY A 552 -21.69 -18.03 -2.03
C GLY A 552 -21.26 -18.66 -0.70
N ILE A 553 -20.66 -19.84 -0.77
CA ILE A 553 -20.14 -20.57 0.41
C ILE A 553 -18.89 -19.89 0.95
N ALA A 554 -18.01 -19.37 0.10
CA ALA A 554 -16.91 -18.51 0.52
C ALA A 554 -17.42 -17.30 1.33
N VAL A 555 -18.40 -16.57 0.80
CA VAL A 555 -19.00 -15.42 1.50
C VAL A 555 -19.56 -15.84 2.86
N LEU A 556 -20.36 -16.91 2.91
CA LEU A 556 -20.95 -17.39 4.15
C LEU A 556 -19.87 -17.78 5.17
N TYR A 557 -18.88 -18.54 4.73
CA TYR A 557 -17.76 -18.98 5.55
C TYR A 557 -16.97 -17.80 6.11
N SER A 558 -16.65 -16.79 5.28
CA SER A 558 -15.97 -15.56 5.74
C SER A 558 -16.77 -14.76 6.75
N VAL A 559 -18.08 -14.64 6.53
CA VAL A 559 -18.99 -13.95 7.45
C VAL A 559 -18.99 -14.68 8.80
N CYS A 560 -19.13 -16.00 8.81
CA CYS A 560 -19.10 -16.81 10.03
C CYS A 560 -17.75 -16.72 10.74
N ALA A 561 -16.64 -16.86 10.00
CA ALA A 561 -15.28 -16.76 10.54
C ALA A 561 -15.03 -15.38 11.18
N ALA A 562 -15.43 -14.29 10.51
CA ALA A 562 -15.27 -12.94 11.06
C ALA A 562 -16.08 -12.74 12.35
N HIS A 563 -17.31 -13.26 12.43
CA HIS A 563 -18.10 -13.21 13.66
C HIS A 563 -17.42 -13.97 14.80
N LEU A 564 -16.92 -15.19 14.52
CA LEU A 564 -16.19 -15.99 15.51
C LEU A 564 -14.95 -15.24 16.02
N VAL A 565 -14.17 -14.65 15.12
CA VAL A 565 -12.99 -13.87 15.49
C VAL A 565 -13.34 -12.65 16.34
N LEU A 566 -14.44 -11.96 16.04
CA LEU A 566 -14.91 -10.82 16.85
C LEU A 566 -15.37 -11.22 18.26
N LEU A 567 -15.76 -12.47 18.49
CA LEU A 567 -16.07 -12.98 19.84
C LEU A 567 -14.79 -13.16 20.67
N ILE A 568 -13.68 -13.53 20.02
CA ILE A 568 -12.39 -13.79 20.66
C ILE A 568 -11.61 -12.47 20.84
N ILE A 569 -11.49 -11.69 19.77
CA ILE A 569 -10.80 -10.41 19.75
C ILE A 569 -11.80 -9.33 20.17
N ARG A 570 -11.81 -8.98 21.46
CA ARG A 570 -12.56 -7.80 21.93
C ARG A 570 -11.85 -6.53 21.42
N PRO A 571 -12.48 -5.70 20.56
CA PRO A 571 -11.90 -4.43 20.18
C PRO A 571 -11.70 -3.57 21.45
N PRO A 572 -10.63 -2.77 21.53
CA PRO A 572 -10.28 -2.02 22.74
C PRO A 572 -11.44 -1.12 23.19
N LYS A 573 -11.59 -0.99 24.53
CA LYS A 573 -12.65 -0.18 25.15
C LYS A 573 -12.62 1.26 24.64
N GLN A 574 -13.83 1.80 24.44
CA GLN A 574 -14.09 3.18 24.01
C GLN A 574 -13.16 4.18 24.72
N ALA A 575 -12.56 5.10 23.97
CA ALA A 575 -12.20 6.38 24.57
C ALA A 575 -13.49 6.97 25.13
N LYS A 576 -13.65 7.02 26.46
CA LYS A 576 -14.62 7.94 27.05
C LYS A 576 -14.28 9.29 26.47
N GLN A 577 -15.19 9.85 25.65
CA GLN A 577 -15.11 11.26 25.30
C GLN A 577 -15.09 12.02 26.62
N GLU A 578 -13.93 12.53 26.98
CA GLU A 578 -13.75 13.36 28.15
C GLU A 578 -14.44 14.70 27.85
N LYS A 579 -15.77 14.72 27.96
CA LYS A 579 -16.61 15.93 28.05
C LYS A 579 -16.33 16.71 29.35
N THR A 580 -15.20 16.50 29.99
CA THR A 580 -14.89 16.97 31.36
C THR A 580 -13.78 18.03 31.41
N LYS A 581 -13.30 18.53 30.25
CA LYS A 581 -12.32 19.63 30.22
C LYS A 581 -12.85 20.99 29.72
N LEU A 582 -14.08 21.06 29.21
CA LEU A 582 -14.70 22.34 28.82
C LEU A 582 -15.70 22.89 29.86
N THR A 583 -16.21 22.06 30.76
CA THR A 583 -17.11 22.51 31.86
C THR A 583 -16.39 22.90 33.14
N LYS A 584 -15.08 22.63 33.29
CA LYS A 584 -14.27 23.14 34.42
C LYS A 584 -13.53 24.44 34.12
N ALA A 585 -13.47 24.87 32.87
CA ALA A 585 -12.88 26.15 32.49
C ALA A 585 -13.90 27.30 32.48
N SER A 586 -15.21 27.03 32.30
CA SER A 586 -16.25 28.07 32.34
C SER A 586 -16.87 28.30 33.73
N THR A 587 -16.40 27.60 34.76
CA THR A 587 -16.76 27.85 36.17
C THR A 587 -15.57 28.34 37.00
N ALA A 588 -14.46 28.68 36.34
CA ALA A 588 -13.23 29.17 36.96
C ALA A 588 -12.59 30.33 36.18
N SER A 589 -13.40 31.14 35.50
CA SER A 589 -13.04 32.49 35.03
C SER A 589 -14.11 33.48 35.44
#